data_AF-A0A849NL34-F1
#
_entry.id   AF-A0A849NL34-F1
#
_cell.length_a   1.000
_cell.length_b   1.000
_cell.length_c   1.000
_cell.angle_alpha   90.00
_cell.angle_beta   90.00
_cell.angle_gamma   90.00
#
_symmetry.space_group_name_H-M   'P 1'
#
loop_
_entity.id
_entity.type
_entity.pdbx_description
1 polymer ?
#
loop_
_entity_poly.entity_id
_entity_poly.type
_entity_poly.pdbx_seq_one_letter_code
_entity_poly.pdbx_strand_id
1 'polypeptide(L)'
;MKKLIAYILLTIFLFINTNAQVELPGVTEELRVEIQIALDALTQNSFQLGSVLNVESSLGDCMDPLFYPSYDSFEDPYNTLLASIVFTASNRDIITSDYSDCLIGIYKNDNIFWTTPLTDGIKGNQTPGIIWSIKDINDNGKVEIISSWIQGAGGIPNLRYLILTWDGTDGVLINSTNSLGYSAIRTKVSNGISYVDVEGDGIWELQVGEFDRSQDEEIITTYSWNGSEYGRWPDTPQPQGMAVVPRNFINANISASCNNGTYIYTINSVGGRFQNINTFAIDQEIESINFLSTRYSWKTLNSFSLFVWKNYPRAGCNYIHPGEQSSEFVIEAVESLPVIVNSYLAGWNGSVSRTNTSLATLPTNSFQGRTIAPKTIPNPFDPLAFIDNMIDMGDEAESLDWIGTPGIEDQVWSSLKTKLNNTYDYIDDSNYRNAEQELDSFLTAVEDYYKGRTQYMTSEGYALMNINGEYLIDYVRTFVKN
;
A
#
# COMPACT_ATOMS: atom_id res chain seq x y z
N MET A 1 -37.58 -32.15 29.72
CA MET A 1 -36.82 -31.21 30.58
C MET A 1 -35.34 -31.11 30.21
N LYS A 2 -34.51 -32.16 30.28
CA LYS A 2 -33.05 -32.06 29.98
C LYS A 2 -32.70 -31.49 28.59
N LYS A 3 -33.45 -31.86 27.54
CA LYS A 3 -33.25 -31.32 26.17
C LYS A 3 -33.63 -29.85 26.02
N LEU A 4 -34.61 -29.37 26.81
CA LEU A 4 -35.05 -27.97 26.79
C LEU A 4 -34.04 -27.08 27.52
N ILE A 5 -33.48 -27.54 28.64
CA ILE A 5 -32.42 -26.85 29.38
C ILE A 5 -31.14 -26.76 28.53
N ALA A 6 -30.78 -27.82 27.80
CA ALA A 6 -29.64 -27.80 26.88
C ALA A 6 -29.85 -26.83 25.70
N TYR A 7 -31.07 -26.75 25.14
CA TYR A 7 -31.39 -25.78 24.10
C TYR A 7 -31.32 -24.35 24.62
N ILE A 8 -31.90 -24.07 25.80
CA ILE A 8 -31.87 -22.74 26.41
C ILE A 8 -30.42 -22.33 26.73
N LEU A 9 -29.59 -23.23 27.25
CA LEU A 9 -28.18 -22.95 27.51
C LEU A 9 -27.39 -22.71 26.22
N LEU A 10 -27.66 -23.47 25.14
CA LEU A 10 -27.02 -23.25 23.84
C LEU A 10 -27.44 -21.92 23.21
N THR A 11 -28.72 -21.54 23.33
CA THR A 11 -29.23 -20.24 22.85
C THR A 11 -28.67 -19.09 23.68
N ILE A 12 -28.56 -19.24 25.00
CA ILE A 12 -27.90 -18.26 25.87
C ILE A 12 -26.40 -18.17 25.55
N PHE A 13 -25.70 -19.29 25.30
CA PHE A 13 -24.29 -19.28 24.92
C PHE A 13 -24.06 -18.64 23.53
N LEU A 14 -24.99 -18.80 22.60
CA LEU A 14 -25.00 -18.11 21.30
C LEU A 14 -25.38 -16.61 21.44
N PHE A 15 -26.25 -16.24 22.38
CA PHE A 15 -26.62 -14.85 22.64
C PHE A 15 -25.59 -14.08 23.48
N ILE A 16 -24.85 -14.74 24.37
CA ILE A 16 -23.76 -14.12 25.14
C ILE A 16 -22.54 -13.89 24.22
N ASN A 17 -22.25 -14.79 23.28
CA ASN A 17 -21.17 -14.59 22.31
C ASN A 17 -21.50 -13.60 21.18
N THR A 18 -22.76 -13.14 21.04
CA THR A 18 -23.14 -12.12 20.03
C THR A 18 -23.10 -10.69 20.56
N ASN A 19 -22.89 -10.49 21.87
CA ASN A 19 -22.58 -9.19 22.47
C ASN A 19 -21.10 -9.04 22.82
N ALA A 20 -20.24 -9.97 22.38
CA ALA A 20 -18.81 -9.72 22.38
C ALA A 20 -18.53 -8.62 21.35
N GLN A 21 -18.54 -7.37 21.79
CA GLN A 21 -17.89 -6.30 21.06
C GLN A 21 -16.46 -6.80 20.84
N VAL A 22 -16.10 -7.02 19.57
CA VAL A 22 -14.74 -7.43 19.23
C VAL A 22 -13.86 -6.26 19.61
N GLU A 23 -13.22 -6.35 20.77
CA GLU A 23 -12.22 -5.37 21.18
C GLU A 23 -11.09 -5.39 20.16
N LEU A 24 -10.59 -4.20 19.83
CA LEU A 24 -9.46 -4.07 18.92
C LEU A 24 -8.21 -4.72 19.52
N PRO A 25 -7.25 -5.16 18.69
CA PRO A 25 -6.04 -5.80 19.16
C PRO A 25 -5.37 -5.01 20.31
N GLY A 26 -4.99 -5.71 21.37
CA GLY A 26 -4.29 -5.10 22.52
C GLY A 26 -5.16 -4.27 23.47
N VAL A 27 -6.50 -4.30 23.33
CA VAL A 27 -7.44 -3.69 24.28
C VAL A 27 -7.97 -4.76 25.25
N THR A 28 -7.79 -4.54 26.55
CA THR A 28 -8.30 -5.42 27.62
C THR A 28 -9.34 -4.70 28.48
N GLU A 29 -10.16 -5.46 29.20
CA GLU A 29 -11.15 -4.87 30.12
C GLU A 29 -10.47 -4.08 31.25
N GLU A 30 -9.33 -4.57 31.76
CA GLU A 30 -8.54 -3.86 32.77
C GLU A 30 -8.12 -2.47 32.27
N LEU A 31 -7.64 -2.39 31.02
CA LEU A 31 -7.25 -1.12 30.41
C LEU A 31 -8.45 -0.18 30.25
N ARG A 32 -9.61 -0.70 29.84
CA ARG A 32 -10.84 0.10 29.74
C ARG A 32 -11.26 0.67 31.09
N VAL A 33 -11.17 -0.13 32.15
CA VAL A 33 -11.45 0.30 33.53
C VAL A 33 -10.48 1.39 33.97
N GLU A 34 -9.19 1.24 33.70
CA GLU A 34 -8.16 2.25 34.01
C GLU A 34 -8.45 3.60 33.33
N ILE A 35 -8.75 3.58 32.03
CA ILE A 35 -9.09 4.79 31.28
C ILE A 35 -10.38 5.41 31.82
N GLN A 36 -11.40 4.61 32.14
CA GLN A 36 -12.66 5.11 32.71
C GLN A 36 -12.43 5.79 34.07
N ILE A 37 -11.56 5.24 34.94
CA ILE A 37 -11.22 5.86 36.22
C ILE A 37 -10.53 7.22 36.00
N ALA A 38 -9.56 7.29 35.10
CA ALA A 38 -8.89 8.54 34.76
C ALA A 38 -9.87 9.57 34.18
N LEU A 39 -10.81 9.12 33.33
CA LEU A 39 -11.85 9.95 32.73
C LEU A 39 -12.83 10.48 33.77
N ASP A 40 -13.26 9.65 34.72
CA ASP A 40 -14.16 10.03 35.79
C ASP A 40 -13.51 11.08 36.69
N ALA A 41 -12.20 10.96 36.96
CA ALA A 41 -11.45 11.95 37.70
C ALA A 41 -11.35 13.30 36.96
N LEU A 42 -11.09 13.27 35.64
CA LEU A 42 -10.97 14.47 34.81
C LEU A 42 -12.32 15.19 34.64
N THR A 43 -13.38 14.43 34.42
CA THR A 43 -14.70 14.95 34.01
C THR A 43 -15.73 14.97 35.13
N GLN A 44 -15.33 14.65 36.37
CA GLN A 44 -16.22 14.52 37.52
C GLN A 44 -17.36 13.51 37.27
N ASN A 45 -17.01 12.36 36.66
CA ASN A 45 -17.92 11.26 36.35
C ASN A 45 -19.08 11.64 35.40
N SER A 46 -18.90 12.68 34.57
CA SER A 46 -19.93 13.12 33.61
C SER A 46 -19.86 12.39 32.28
N PHE A 47 -18.78 11.66 31.97
CA PHE A 47 -18.60 10.95 30.70
C PHE A 47 -18.47 9.44 30.88
N GLN A 48 -18.94 8.69 29.88
CA GLN A 48 -18.79 7.25 29.73
C GLN A 48 -17.85 6.96 28.56
N LEU A 49 -16.88 6.07 28.81
CA LEU A 49 -15.92 5.59 27.84
C LEU A 49 -16.59 4.83 26.69
N GLY A 50 -16.15 5.11 25.48
CA GLY A 50 -16.59 4.52 24.23
C GLY A 50 -15.58 3.59 23.60
N SER A 51 -15.33 3.76 22.32
CA SER A 51 -14.27 3.05 21.61
C SER A 51 -12.91 3.33 22.23
N VAL A 52 -12.09 2.29 22.35
CA VAL A 52 -10.70 2.33 22.80
C VAL A 52 -9.86 1.65 21.73
N LEU A 53 -8.74 2.26 21.35
CA LEU A 53 -7.81 1.77 20.35
C LEU A 53 -6.40 1.82 20.92
N ASN A 54 -5.79 0.65 21.11
CA ASN A 54 -4.34 0.55 21.34
C ASN A 54 -3.64 0.71 19.98
N VAL A 55 -2.99 1.84 19.76
CA VAL A 55 -2.46 2.22 18.43
C VAL A 55 -1.42 1.20 17.97
N GLU A 56 -0.41 0.89 18.78
CA GLU A 56 0.68 -0.02 18.41
C GLU A 56 0.19 -1.41 18.03
N SER A 57 -0.78 -1.94 18.79
CA SER A 57 -1.33 -3.26 18.53
C SER A 57 -2.23 -3.32 17.30
N SER A 58 -2.73 -2.17 16.84
CA SER A 58 -3.70 -2.04 15.75
C SER A 58 -3.09 -1.49 14.45
N LEU A 59 -1.80 -1.16 14.42
CA LEU A 59 -1.14 -0.66 13.21
C LEU A 59 -1.22 -1.70 12.07
N GLY A 60 -1.64 -1.23 10.90
CA GLY A 60 -1.84 -2.08 9.71
C GLY A 60 -3.10 -2.95 9.75
N ASP A 61 -3.87 -2.90 10.84
CA ASP A 61 -5.18 -3.51 10.92
C ASP A 61 -6.20 -2.69 10.10
N CYS A 62 -7.08 -3.40 9.42
CA CYS A 62 -8.22 -2.81 8.71
C CYS A 62 -9.37 -3.83 8.70
N MET A 63 -10.57 -3.40 9.07
CA MET A 63 -11.70 -4.33 9.17
C MET A 63 -12.40 -4.53 7.82
N ASP A 64 -12.88 -5.76 7.59
CA ASP A 64 -13.81 -6.03 6.49
C ASP A 64 -15.10 -5.20 6.70
N PRO A 65 -15.60 -4.46 5.67
CA PRO A 65 -16.86 -3.70 5.75
C PRO A 65 -18.10 -4.53 6.11
N LEU A 66 -17.98 -5.87 6.15
CA LEU A 66 -19.04 -6.77 6.61
C LEU A 66 -19.23 -6.83 8.13
N PHE A 67 -18.29 -6.29 8.92
CA PHE A 67 -18.43 -6.22 10.38
C PHE A 67 -18.78 -4.81 10.84
N TYR A 68 -19.76 -4.71 11.75
CA TYR A 68 -20.14 -3.46 12.38
C TYR A 68 -19.64 -3.41 13.83
N PRO A 69 -18.98 -2.32 14.25
CA PRO A 69 -18.68 -1.14 13.45
C PRO A 69 -17.47 -1.35 12.52
N SER A 70 -17.60 -0.94 11.26
CA SER A 70 -16.50 -0.98 10.30
C SER A 70 -15.53 0.17 10.60
N TYR A 71 -14.24 -0.12 10.66
CA TYR A 71 -13.15 0.87 10.65
C TYR A 71 -12.32 0.71 9.37
N ASP A 72 -11.62 1.76 8.97
CA ASP A 72 -10.69 1.74 7.85
C ASP A 72 -9.29 1.30 8.32
N SER A 73 -8.21 1.90 7.85
CA SER A 73 -6.86 1.63 8.35
C SER A 73 -6.48 2.47 9.57
N PHE A 74 -5.60 1.89 10.40
CA PHE A 74 -4.82 2.59 11.42
C PHE A 74 -3.34 2.62 11.03
N GLU A 75 -2.84 3.83 10.79
CA GLU A 75 -1.50 4.15 10.30
C GLU A 75 -0.90 5.27 11.18
N ASP A 76 0.34 5.12 11.64
CA ASP A 76 1.09 6.18 12.33
C ASP A 76 2.53 6.27 11.77
N PRO A 77 2.68 6.69 10.50
CA PRO A 77 3.98 6.68 9.82
C PRO A 77 5.01 7.59 10.49
N TYR A 78 4.56 8.55 11.30
CA TYR A 78 5.40 9.54 11.98
C TYR A 78 5.66 9.20 13.45
N ASN A 79 5.11 8.09 13.96
CA ASN A 79 5.21 7.67 15.36
C ASN A 79 4.71 8.74 16.35
N THR A 80 3.73 9.55 15.95
CA THR A 80 3.14 10.63 16.77
C THR A 80 2.24 10.09 17.88
N LEU A 81 1.78 8.86 17.75
CA LEU A 81 0.92 8.14 18.69
C LEU A 81 1.63 6.93 19.31
N LEU A 82 2.96 6.87 19.25
CA LEU A 82 3.76 5.80 19.87
C LEU A 82 3.41 5.64 21.36
N ALA A 83 3.25 4.39 21.79
CA ALA A 83 2.82 3.99 23.13
C ALA A 83 1.58 4.74 23.66
N SER A 84 0.64 5.07 22.76
CA SER A 84 -0.56 5.83 23.10
C SER A 84 -1.83 5.02 22.80
N ILE A 85 -2.89 5.34 23.53
CA ILE A 85 -4.22 4.78 23.33
C ILE A 85 -5.15 5.92 22.95
N VAL A 86 -5.87 5.76 21.85
CA VAL A 86 -6.91 6.70 21.44
C VAL A 86 -8.24 6.20 22.00
N PHE A 87 -9.05 7.10 22.54
CA PHE A 87 -10.37 6.76 23.03
C PHE A 87 -11.42 7.81 22.67
N THR A 88 -12.68 7.40 22.73
CA THR A 88 -13.84 8.30 22.61
C THR A 88 -14.66 8.21 23.89
N ALA A 89 -15.43 9.24 24.21
CA ALA A 89 -16.42 9.18 25.29
C ALA A 89 -17.62 10.10 25.04
N SER A 90 -18.72 9.83 25.72
CA SER A 90 -19.98 10.60 25.64
C SER A 90 -20.54 10.91 27.02
N ASN A 91 -21.28 12.01 27.16
CA ASN A 91 -21.90 12.39 28.42
C ASN A 91 -22.93 11.34 28.91
N ARG A 92 -22.86 10.98 30.20
CA ARG A 92 -23.72 9.96 30.87
C ARG A 92 -25.17 10.41 31.06
N ASP A 93 -25.40 11.70 31.24
CA ASP A 93 -26.64 12.20 31.87
C ASP A 93 -27.78 12.54 30.89
N ILE A 94 -27.61 12.29 29.58
CA ILE A 94 -28.58 12.73 28.57
C ILE A 94 -29.31 11.54 27.93
N ILE A 95 -30.27 10.97 28.66
CA ILE A 95 -31.13 9.87 28.18
C ILE A 95 -32.32 10.40 27.34
N THR A 96 -32.60 11.71 27.40
CA THR A 96 -33.86 12.29 26.86
C THR A 96 -33.69 13.34 25.76
N SER A 97 -32.46 13.70 25.40
CA SER A 97 -32.18 14.64 24.30
C SER A 97 -31.41 13.94 23.20
N ASP A 98 -31.68 14.26 21.92
CA ASP A 98 -30.96 13.75 20.74
C ASP A 98 -29.47 14.19 20.67
N TYR A 99 -28.93 14.74 21.77
CA TYR A 99 -27.66 15.45 21.83
C TYR A 99 -26.90 15.00 23.09
N SER A 100 -25.69 14.49 22.92
CA SER A 100 -24.73 14.25 23.99
C SER A 100 -23.42 14.97 23.69
N ASP A 101 -22.78 15.57 24.71
CA ASP A 101 -21.41 16.04 24.57
C ASP A 101 -20.50 14.84 24.31
N CYS A 102 -19.57 15.02 23.39
CA CYS A 102 -18.64 13.98 22.97
C CYS A 102 -17.22 14.47 23.10
N LEU A 103 -16.31 13.54 23.39
CA LEU A 103 -14.88 13.82 23.43
C LEU A 103 -14.10 12.71 22.74
N ILE A 104 -12.95 13.10 22.20
CA ILE A 104 -11.90 12.21 21.73
C ILE A 104 -10.68 12.50 22.61
N GLY A 105 -9.98 11.47 23.04
CA GLY A 105 -8.85 11.62 23.96
C GLY A 105 -7.70 10.68 23.65
N ILE A 106 -6.55 11.04 24.22
CA ILE A 106 -5.30 10.28 24.16
C ILE A 106 -4.92 9.92 25.58
N TYR A 107 -4.78 8.62 25.84
CA TYR A 107 -4.28 8.07 27.08
C TYR A 107 -2.83 7.59 26.87
N LYS A 108 -1.92 8.02 27.75
CA LYS A 108 -0.49 7.75 27.64
C LYS A 108 0.15 7.82 29.02
N ASN A 109 1.06 6.90 29.32
CA ASN A 109 1.77 6.82 30.61
C ASN A 109 0.81 6.84 31.81
N ASP A 110 -0.19 5.95 31.77
CA ASP A 110 -1.18 5.74 32.83
C ASP A 110 -2.04 6.98 33.18
N ASN A 111 -2.19 7.92 32.25
CA ASN A 111 -3.01 9.11 32.44
C ASN A 111 -3.66 9.55 31.12
N ILE A 112 -4.76 10.32 31.22
CA ILE A 112 -5.29 11.07 30.08
C ILE A 112 -4.31 12.20 29.78
N PHE A 113 -3.61 12.08 28.66
CA PHE A 113 -2.63 13.04 28.18
C PHE A 113 -3.31 14.25 27.54
N TRP A 114 -4.35 14.01 26.75
CA TRP A 114 -5.05 15.04 26.00
C TRP A 114 -6.51 14.65 25.75
N THR A 115 -7.39 15.65 25.63
CA THR A 115 -8.77 15.48 25.16
C THR A 115 -9.17 16.68 24.31
N THR A 116 -10.10 16.48 23.36
CA THR A 116 -10.80 17.58 22.71
C THR A 116 -11.37 18.54 23.76
N PRO A 117 -11.16 19.87 23.62
CA PRO A 117 -11.69 20.84 24.57
C PRO A 117 -13.20 20.68 24.74
N LEU A 118 -13.65 20.55 25.99
CA LEU A 118 -15.09 20.46 26.31
C LEU A 118 -15.88 21.70 25.86
N THR A 119 -15.19 22.82 25.64
CA THR A 119 -15.76 24.08 25.12
C THR A 119 -16.13 24.04 23.65
N ASP A 120 -15.58 23.09 22.89
CA ASP A 120 -15.79 23.03 21.44
C ASP A 120 -17.20 22.53 21.08
N GLY A 121 -17.99 22.18 22.10
CA GLY A 121 -19.41 21.91 21.98
C GLY A 121 -19.73 20.70 21.10
N ILE A 122 -18.76 19.83 20.86
CA ILE A 122 -18.87 18.67 19.96
C ILE A 122 -20.03 17.78 20.41
N LYS A 123 -21.00 17.56 19.53
CA LYS A 123 -22.17 16.72 19.81
C LYS A 123 -22.21 15.43 19.01
N GLY A 124 -22.61 14.38 19.70
CA GLY A 124 -23.03 13.09 19.14
C GLY A 124 -24.36 12.65 19.75
N ASN A 125 -24.64 11.35 19.70
CA ASN A 125 -25.81 10.75 20.33
C ASN A 125 -25.38 9.99 21.61
N GLN A 126 -26.33 9.30 22.24
CA GLN A 126 -26.14 8.55 23.50
C GLN A 126 -25.14 7.40 23.39
N THR A 127 -24.88 6.91 22.18
CA THR A 127 -23.88 5.86 21.97
C THR A 127 -22.51 6.51 21.84
N PRO A 128 -21.51 6.05 22.62
CA PRO A 128 -20.15 6.52 22.44
C PRO A 128 -19.67 6.31 21.01
N GLY A 129 -18.82 7.23 20.54
CA GLY A 129 -18.28 7.20 19.19
C GLY A 129 -17.39 5.99 18.93
N ILE A 130 -17.08 5.77 17.66
CA ILE A 130 -16.14 4.75 17.21
C ILE A 130 -14.96 5.44 16.55
N ILE A 131 -13.74 5.01 16.89
CA ILE A 131 -12.54 5.45 16.18
C ILE A 131 -12.55 4.71 14.84
N TRP A 132 -12.74 5.45 13.77
CA TRP A 132 -12.95 4.91 12.43
C TRP A 132 -11.63 4.75 11.67
N SER A 133 -10.71 5.69 11.80
CA SER A 133 -9.41 5.63 11.13
C SER A 133 -8.39 6.50 11.86
N ILE A 134 -7.12 6.15 11.71
CA ILE A 134 -5.98 7.01 12.04
C ILE A 134 -5.07 6.98 10.82
N LYS A 135 -4.87 8.12 10.16
CA LYS A 135 -4.13 8.19 8.90
C LYS A 135 -3.75 9.63 8.58
N ASP A 136 -2.59 9.88 7.97
CA ASP A 136 -2.32 11.17 7.33
C ASP A 136 -3.17 11.26 6.06
N ILE A 137 -4.23 12.08 6.10
CA ILE A 137 -5.16 12.22 4.97
C ILE A 137 -4.91 13.50 4.16
N ASN A 138 -4.14 14.44 4.67
CA ASN A 138 -3.88 15.76 4.05
C ASN A 138 -2.40 16.00 3.74
N ASP A 139 -1.56 14.99 3.92
CA ASP A 139 -0.13 14.92 3.61
C ASP A 139 0.66 16.07 4.25
N ASN A 140 0.35 16.34 5.53
CA ASN A 140 0.96 17.42 6.29
C ASN A 140 2.04 16.94 7.28
N GLY A 141 2.35 15.64 7.31
CA GLY A 141 3.33 15.07 8.24
C GLY A 141 2.75 14.81 9.63
N LYS A 142 1.42 14.78 9.76
CA LYS A 142 0.67 14.49 10.99
C LYS A 142 -0.40 13.46 10.66
N VAL A 143 -0.93 12.80 11.69
CA VAL A 143 -2.04 11.86 11.50
C VAL A 143 -3.35 12.55 11.82
N GLU A 144 -4.39 12.21 11.07
CA GLU A 144 -5.76 12.52 11.42
C GLU A 144 -6.40 11.35 12.18
N ILE A 145 -6.96 11.65 13.35
CA ILE A 145 -7.82 10.75 14.10
C ILE A 145 -9.26 11.03 13.68
N ILE A 146 -9.87 10.06 13.03
CA ILE A 146 -11.25 10.16 12.55
C ILE A 146 -12.17 9.31 13.41
N SER A 147 -13.24 9.91 13.93
CA SER A 147 -14.24 9.20 14.72
C SER A 147 -15.63 9.37 14.14
N SER A 148 -16.44 8.31 14.24
CA SER A 148 -17.82 8.27 13.77
C SER A 148 -18.80 8.28 14.93
N TRP A 149 -19.89 9.03 14.78
CA TRP A 149 -20.90 9.25 15.79
C TRP A 149 -22.28 9.08 15.17
N ILE A 150 -23.08 8.16 15.70
CA ILE A 150 -24.46 7.96 15.25
C ILE A 150 -25.28 9.17 15.68
N GLN A 151 -26.23 9.62 14.87
CA GLN A 151 -27.22 10.65 15.22
C GLN A 151 -28.64 10.21 14.85
N GLY A 152 -29.58 10.41 15.79
CA GLY A 152 -31.03 10.39 15.56
C GLY A 152 -31.74 9.25 16.29
N ALA A 153 -32.55 9.56 17.31
CA ALA A 153 -33.43 8.58 17.96
C ALA A 153 -34.83 8.50 17.31
N GLY A 154 -35.21 9.46 16.45
CA GLY A 154 -36.55 9.58 15.86
C GLY A 154 -36.64 9.58 14.32
N GLY A 155 -35.54 9.30 13.59
CA GLY A 155 -35.49 9.31 12.12
C GLY A 155 -34.50 8.29 11.55
N ILE A 156 -34.20 8.37 10.24
CA ILE A 156 -33.14 7.52 9.62
C ILE A 156 -31.81 7.89 10.29
N PRO A 157 -31.13 6.96 10.97
CA PRO A 157 -29.89 7.26 11.67
C PRO A 157 -28.80 7.59 10.66
N ASN A 158 -28.03 8.64 10.96
CA ASN A 158 -26.89 9.07 10.16
C ASN A 158 -25.61 8.94 10.99
N LEU A 159 -24.48 8.67 10.33
CA LEU A 159 -23.15 8.80 10.93
C LEU A 159 -22.63 10.22 10.67
N ARG A 160 -21.97 10.79 11.66
CA ARG A 160 -21.22 12.04 11.57
C ARG A 160 -19.77 11.78 11.90
N TYR A 161 -18.88 12.44 11.17
CA TYR A 161 -17.45 12.20 11.30
C TYR A 161 -16.71 13.43 11.79
N LEU A 162 -15.95 13.28 12.87
CA LEU A 162 -15.04 14.30 13.35
C LEU A 162 -13.63 13.92 12.95
N ILE A 163 -12.87 14.90 12.50
CA ILE A 163 -11.51 14.75 12.01
C ILE A 163 -10.62 15.65 12.85
N LEU A 164 -9.72 15.04 13.62
CA LEU A 164 -8.72 15.75 14.41
C LEU A 164 -7.36 15.55 13.77
N THR A 165 -6.64 16.62 13.44
CA THR A 165 -5.20 16.50 13.15
C THR A 165 -4.42 16.42 14.45
N TRP A 166 -3.47 15.49 14.56
CA TRP A 166 -2.69 15.22 15.77
C TRP A 166 -1.19 15.29 15.48
N ASP A 167 -0.48 16.15 16.22
CA ASP A 167 0.95 16.39 15.99
C ASP A 167 1.90 15.69 16.98
N GLY A 168 1.36 14.85 17.85
CA GLY A 168 2.10 14.22 18.95
C GLY A 168 1.92 14.91 20.29
N THR A 169 1.43 16.16 20.30
CA THR A 169 1.25 16.95 21.52
C THR A 169 -0.14 17.54 21.68
N ASP A 170 -0.74 18.02 20.59
CA ASP A 170 -2.05 18.66 20.59
C ASP A 170 -2.88 18.19 19.39
N GLY A 171 -4.20 18.31 19.54
CA GLY A 171 -5.18 17.93 18.54
C GLY A 171 -6.03 19.13 18.11
N VAL A 172 -6.26 19.29 16.81
CA VAL A 172 -7.10 20.36 16.28
C VAL A 172 -8.21 19.77 15.41
N LEU A 173 -9.46 20.18 15.65
CA LEU A 173 -10.58 19.80 14.78
C LEU A 173 -10.43 20.50 13.43
N ILE A 174 -10.35 19.70 12.37
CA ILE A 174 -10.12 20.19 11.00
C ILE A 174 -11.32 19.93 10.10
N ASN A 175 -12.52 19.94 10.66
CA ASN A 175 -13.75 19.97 9.87
C ASN A 175 -14.81 20.82 10.58
N SER A 176 -15.61 21.54 9.81
CA SER A 176 -16.63 22.43 10.37
C SER A 176 -17.70 21.69 11.17
N THR A 177 -18.19 22.36 12.22
CA THR A 177 -19.38 21.97 12.96
C THR A 177 -20.49 23.02 12.79
N ASN A 178 -21.75 22.61 12.90
CA ASN A 178 -22.85 23.57 12.91
C ASN A 178 -22.97 24.28 14.27
N SER A 179 -23.91 25.22 14.40
CA SER A 179 -24.13 25.97 15.65
C SER A 179 -24.52 25.11 16.87
N LEU A 180 -24.84 23.84 16.64
CA LEU A 180 -25.15 22.87 17.68
C LEU A 180 -23.96 21.93 17.95
N GLY A 181 -22.81 22.11 17.29
CA GLY A 181 -21.60 21.30 17.49
C GLY A 181 -21.56 19.98 16.73
N TYR A 182 -22.45 19.77 15.75
CA TYR A 182 -22.39 18.58 14.91
C TYR A 182 -21.50 18.78 13.69
N SER A 183 -20.67 17.79 13.39
CA SER A 183 -19.87 17.74 12.15
C SER A 183 -20.72 17.98 10.89
N ALA A 184 -20.22 18.79 9.98
CA ALA A 184 -20.79 18.97 8.65
C ALA A 184 -20.70 17.69 7.78
N ILE A 185 -19.73 16.81 8.07
CA ILE A 185 -19.52 15.55 7.34
C ILE A 185 -20.46 14.50 7.90
N ARG A 186 -21.42 14.06 7.07
CA ARG A 186 -22.44 13.08 7.46
C ARG A 186 -22.78 12.13 6.32
N THR A 187 -23.19 10.93 6.68
CA THR A 187 -23.58 9.87 5.75
C THR A 187 -24.68 9.02 6.39
N LYS A 188 -25.35 8.20 5.60
CA LYS A 188 -26.25 7.18 6.14
C LYS A 188 -25.43 6.10 6.85
N VAL A 189 -25.95 5.54 7.95
CA VAL A 189 -25.25 4.46 8.70
C VAL A 189 -24.87 3.27 7.81
N SER A 190 -25.64 2.97 6.77
CA SER A 190 -25.36 1.85 5.86
C SER A 190 -24.22 2.10 4.86
N ASN A 191 -23.76 3.34 4.70
CA ASN A 191 -22.88 3.72 3.58
C ASN A 191 -21.46 4.07 4.05
N GLY A 192 -21.32 4.66 5.24
CA GLY A 192 -20.01 5.06 5.79
C GLY A 192 -19.33 6.18 4.99
N ILE A 193 -18.03 6.35 5.24
CA ILE A 193 -17.11 7.16 4.43
C ILE A 193 -16.24 6.22 3.59
N SER A 194 -15.87 6.66 2.39
CA SER A 194 -14.77 6.08 1.62
C SER A 194 -13.71 7.13 1.35
N TYR A 195 -12.43 6.78 1.50
CA TYR A 195 -11.34 7.58 0.97
C TYR A 195 -11.25 7.45 -0.55
N VAL A 196 -10.92 8.56 -1.19
CA VAL A 196 -10.51 8.61 -2.60
C VAL A 196 -9.44 9.67 -2.76
N ASP A 197 -8.43 9.40 -3.57
CA ASP A 197 -7.51 10.41 -4.08
C ASP A 197 -7.92 10.67 -5.54
N VAL A 198 -8.79 11.67 -5.75
CA VAL A 198 -9.44 11.91 -7.06
C VAL A 198 -8.42 12.45 -8.06
N GLU A 199 -7.54 13.32 -7.58
CA GLU A 199 -6.58 14.07 -8.40
C GLU A 199 -5.23 13.35 -8.51
N GLY A 200 -5.00 12.35 -7.66
CA GLY A 200 -3.76 11.60 -7.60
C GLY A 200 -2.64 12.37 -6.91
N ASP A 201 -2.94 13.30 -6.01
CA ASP A 201 -1.96 14.22 -5.42
C ASP A 201 -1.45 13.76 -4.04
N GLY A 202 -1.93 12.61 -3.55
CA GLY A 202 -1.60 12.06 -2.23
C GLY A 202 -2.47 12.62 -1.09
N ILE A 203 -3.34 13.59 -1.37
CA ILE A 203 -4.33 14.09 -0.43
C ILE A 203 -5.64 13.33 -0.65
N TRP A 204 -6.24 12.89 0.45
CA TRP A 204 -7.45 12.09 0.40
C TRP A 204 -8.68 12.99 0.50
N GLU A 205 -9.59 12.85 -0.45
CA GLU A 205 -10.97 13.23 -0.30
C GLU A 205 -11.81 12.18 0.42
N LEU A 206 -12.91 12.65 1.02
CA LEU A 206 -13.88 11.83 1.74
C LEU A 206 -15.18 11.77 0.96
N GLN A 207 -15.56 10.58 0.51
CA GLN A 207 -16.84 10.35 -0.13
C GLN A 207 -17.86 9.77 0.82
N VAL A 208 -19.05 10.37 0.81
CA VAL A 208 -20.21 9.92 1.57
C VAL A 208 -21.43 9.77 0.67
N GLY A 209 -22.26 8.79 1.00
CA GLY A 209 -23.61 8.69 0.45
C GLY A 209 -24.58 9.56 1.25
N GLU A 210 -25.03 10.66 0.65
CA GLU A 210 -26.11 11.49 1.19
C GLU A 210 -27.44 11.11 0.52
N PHE A 211 -28.53 11.04 1.29
CA PHE A 211 -29.85 10.76 0.75
C PHE A 211 -30.59 12.05 0.43
N ASP A 212 -30.82 12.32 -0.85
CA ASP A 212 -31.68 13.44 -1.26
C ASP A 212 -33.15 13.01 -1.21
N ARG A 213 -33.82 13.40 -0.13
CA ARG A 213 -35.26 13.13 0.07
C ARG A 213 -36.15 13.74 -1.01
N SER A 214 -35.66 14.75 -1.75
CA SER A 214 -36.44 15.38 -2.81
C SER A 214 -36.42 14.57 -4.11
N GLN A 215 -35.40 13.72 -4.30
CA GLN A 215 -35.20 12.92 -5.52
C GLN A 215 -35.30 11.41 -5.29
N ASP A 216 -35.40 10.95 -4.04
CA ASP A 216 -35.39 9.51 -3.68
C ASP A 216 -34.12 8.80 -4.20
N GLU A 217 -33.02 9.55 -4.33
CA GLU A 217 -31.75 9.08 -4.86
C GLU A 217 -30.61 9.31 -3.86
N GLU A 218 -29.62 8.41 -3.91
CA GLU A 218 -28.36 8.57 -3.19
C GLU A 218 -27.42 9.43 -4.01
N ILE A 219 -26.96 10.53 -3.42
CA ILE A 219 -25.99 11.44 -4.00
C ILE A 219 -24.65 11.22 -3.31
N ILE A 220 -23.63 10.84 -4.09
CA ILE A 220 -22.26 10.80 -3.60
C ILE A 220 -21.78 12.24 -3.46
N THR A 221 -21.41 12.62 -2.25
CA THR A 221 -20.82 13.92 -1.94
C THR A 221 -19.37 13.72 -1.53
N THR A 222 -18.47 14.41 -2.24
CA THR A 222 -17.05 14.45 -1.89
C THR A 222 -16.76 15.68 -1.04
N TYR A 223 -15.94 15.51 0.01
CA TYR A 223 -15.38 16.56 0.86
C TYR A 223 -13.86 16.56 0.65
N SER A 224 -13.25 17.73 0.47
CA SER A 224 -11.81 17.86 0.21
C SER A 224 -11.12 18.79 1.19
N TRP A 225 -9.80 18.75 1.19
CA TRP A 225 -8.94 19.61 1.98
C TRP A 225 -8.77 20.98 1.30
N ASN A 226 -8.90 22.09 2.03
CA ASN A 226 -8.63 23.43 1.48
C ASN A 226 -7.27 24.03 1.93
N GLY A 227 -6.42 23.25 2.60
CA GLY A 227 -5.21 23.75 3.26
C GLY A 227 -5.35 24.01 4.76
N SER A 228 -6.57 23.96 5.31
CA SER A 228 -6.83 24.21 6.75
C SER A 228 -7.92 23.33 7.36
N GLU A 229 -8.97 23.00 6.61
CA GLU A 229 -10.04 22.13 7.05
C GLU A 229 -10.64 21.32 5.88
N TYR A 230 -11.29 20.22 6.22
CA TYR A 230 -12.12 19.40 5.35
C TYR A 230 -13.53 19.97 5.24
N GLY A 231 -14.01 20.11 4.01
CA GLY A 231 -15.32 20.68 3.74
C GLY A 231 -15.77 20.49 2.30
N ARG A 232 -16.91 21.13 1.98
CA ARG A 232 -17.45 21.18 0.62
C ARG A 232 -17.09 22.53 0.02
N TRP A 233 -16.05 22.53 -0.79
CA TRP A 233 -15.56 23.74 -1.44
C TRP A 233 -16.12 23.85 -2.86
N PRO A 234 -16.19 25.07 -3.42
CA PRO A 234 -16.61 25.26 -4.81
C PRO A 234 -15.81 24.41 -5.81
N ASP A 235 -14.52 24.20 -5.53
CA ASP A 235 -13.59 23.48 -6.39
C ASP A 235 -13.33 22.05 -5.91
N THR A 236 -14.14 21.50 -4.98
CA THR A 236 -13.96 20.12 -4.50
C THR A 236 -14.08 19.15 -5.67
N PRO A 237 -13.06 18.32 -5.94
CA PRO A 237 -13.11 17.36 -7.03
C PRO A 237 -14.23 16.33 -6.76
N GLN A 238 -15.02 16.05 -7.80
CA GLN A 238 -16.10 15.05 -7.74
C GLN A 238 -15.85 14.01 -8.83
N PRO A 239 -15.49 12.77 -8.51
CA PRO A 239 -15.25 11.75 -9.52
C PRO A 239 -16.58 11.41 -10.19
N GLN A 240 -16.64 11.56 -11.51
CA GLN A 240 -17.84 11.27 -12.28
C GLN A 240 -17.92 9.77 -12.63
N GLY A 241 -18.91 9.05 -12.10
CA GLY A 241 -19.26 7.70 -12.55
C GLY A 241 -18.10 6.70 -12.51
N MET A 242 -17.62 6.25 -13.68
CA MET A 242 -16.50 5.28 -13.83
C MET A 242 -15.15 5.97 -14.07
N ALA A 243 -14.97 7.22 -13.62
CA ALA A 243 -13.74 7.98 -13.80
C ALA A 243 -12.49 7.17 -13.38
N VAL A 244 -11.49 7.17 -14.26
CA VAL A 244 -10.18 6.59 -13.97
C VAL A 244 -9.37 7.65 -13.22
N VAL A 245 -9.06 7.36 -11.96
CA VAL A 245 -8.28 8.28 -11.11
C VAL A 245 -6.78 8.05 -11.35
N PRO A 246 -5.92 9.09 -11.28
CA PRO A 246 -4.50 8.96 -11.57
C PRO A 246 -3.75 8.14 -10.51
N ARG A 247 -3.13 7.03 -10.90
CA ARG A 247 -2.41 6.10 -10.01
C ARG A 247 -0.90 6.11 -10.26
N ASN A 248 -0.41 7.15 -10.92
CA ASN A 248 0.97 7.29 -11.38
C ASN A 248 1.77 8.33 -10.61
N PHE A 249 1.22 8.93 -9.55
CA PHE A 249 1.93 9.90 -8.72
C PHE A 249 2.78 9.18 -7.67
N ILE A 250 3.75 8.44 -8.19
CA ILE A 250 4.71 7.63 -7.44
C ILE A 250 6.11 8.08 -7.86
N ASN A 251 7.01 8.14 -6.89
CA ASN A 251 8.44 8.25 -7.15
C ASN A 251 9.14 7.08 -6.47
N ALA A 252 9.63 6.14 -7.27
CA ALA A 252 10.26 4.93 -6.77
C ALA A 252 11.27 4.39 -7.79
N ASN A 253 12.24 3.64 -7.27
CA ASN A 253 13.15 2.85 -8.09
C ASN A 253 12.84 1.37 -7.90
N ILE A 254 12.85 0.61 -8.99
CA ILE A 254 12.75 -0.85 -8.94
C ILE A 254 14.12 -1.39 -9.30
N SER A 255 14.64 -2.26 -8.46
CA SER A 255 15.80 -3.06 -8.79
C SER A 255 15.52 -4.56 -8.71
N ALA A 256 16.29 -5.35 -9.43
CA ALA A 256 16.21 -6.79 -9.42
C ALA A 256 17.58 -7.45 -9.41
N SER A 257 17.65 -8.59 -8.72
CA SER A 257 18.79 -9.50 -8.81
C SER A 257 18.31 -10.87 -9.26
N CYS A 258 19.14 -11.60 -9.99
CA CYS A 258 18.86 -12.96 -10.43
C CYS A 258 20.01 -13.89 -10.03
N ASN A 259 19.67 -15.05 -9.48
CA ASN A 259 20.62 -16.13 -9.19
C ASN A 259 19.95 -17.47 -9.50
N ASN A 260 20.50 -18.24 -10.44
CA ASN A 260 19.99 -19.56 -10.83
C ASN A 260 18.46 -19.57 -11.11
N GLY A 261 17.96 -18.59 -11.86
CA GLY A 261 16.54 -18.48 -12.20
C GLY A 261 15.63 -17.97 -11.08
N THR A 262 16.16 -17.65 -9.90
CA THR A 262 15.44 -16.94 -8.83
C THR A 262 15.64 -15.45 -8.99
N TYR A 263 14.55 -14.70 -9.14
CA TYR A 263 14.53 -13.24 -9.27
C TYR A 263 13.97 -12.61 -8.00
N ILE A 264 14.70 -11.65 -7.43
CA ILE A 264 14.30 -10.88 -6.24
C ILE A 264 14.12 -9.44 -6.66
N TYR A 265 12.89 -8.93 -6.59
CA TYR A 265 12.56 -7.54 -6.90
C TYR A 265 12.54 -6.71 -5.63
N THR A 266 13.27 -5.59 -5.66
CA THR A 266 13.31 -4.58 -4.60
C THR A 266 12.67 -3.30 -5.11
N ILE A 267 11.64 -2.83 -4.41
CA ILE A 267 11.00 -1.54 -4.65
C ILE A 267 11.52 -0.59 -3.58
N ASN A 268 12.12 0.52 -3.99
CA ASN A 268 12.55 1.60 -3.12
C ASN A 268 11.73 2.85 -3.41
N SER A 269 10.74 3.12 -2.56
CA SER A 269 9.88 4.30 -2.68
C SER A 269 10.62 5.52 -2.13
N VAL A 270 10.71 6.58 -2.92
CA VAL A 270 11.33 7.84 -2.50
C VAL A 270 10.40 8.54 -1.50
N GLY A 271 10.96 9.08 -0.42
CA GLY A 271 10.19 9.84 0.56
C GLY A 271 9.59 11.12 -0.03
N GLY A 272 8.54 11.62 0.60
CA GLY A 272 7.85 12.84 0.21
C GLY A 272 6.37 12.62 -0.07
N ARG A 273 5.77 13.60 -0.73
CA ARG A 273 4.34 13.67 -1.06
C ARG A 273 4.00 12.79 -2.26
N PHE A 274 3.83 11.48 -2.05
CA PHE A 274 3.55 10.51 -3.11
C PHE A 274 2.50 9.50 -2.66
N GLN A 275 1.87 8.84 -3.62
CA GLN A 275 0.90 7.79 -3.35
C GLN A 275 1.55 6.56 -2.73
N ASN A 276 0.86 5.95 -1.77
CA ASN A 276 1.17 4.60 -1.30
C ASN A 276 1.06 3.61 -2.48
N ILE A 277 2.06 2.75 -2.67
CA ILE A 277 2.06 1.75 -3.75
C ILE A 277 1.27 0.53 -3.30
N ASN A 278 0.31 0.09 -4.11
CA ASN A 278 -0.50 -1.11 -3.82
C ASN A 278 -0.49 -2.15 -4.94
N THR A 279 0.19 -1.85 -6.05
CA THR A 279 0.33 -2.75 -7.19
C THR A 279 1.74 -2.65 -7.74
N PHE A 280 2.37 -3.79 -7.96
CA PHE A 280 3.62 -3.95 -8.69
C PHE A 280 3.37 -4.97 -9.80
N ALA A 281 3.82 -4.66 -11.01
CA ALA A 281 3.74 -5.59 -12.13
C ALA A 281 4.96 -5.50 -13.04
N ILE A 282 5.21 -6.56 -13.80
CA ILE A 282 6.25 -6.64 -14.83
C ILE A 282 5.70 -7.36 -16.06
N ASP A 283 6.20 -7.01 -17.25
CA ASP A 283 5.84 -7.75 -18.47
C ASP A 283 6.28 -9.22 -18.39
N GLN A 284 5.46 -10.09 -18.98
CA GLN A 284 5.67 -11.53 -19.00
C GLN A 284 6.28 -11.98 -20.33
N GLU A 285 7.48 -12.59 -20.26
CA GLU A 285 8.22 -13.12 -21.42
C GLU A 285 8.41 -14.65 -21.35
N ILE A 286 7.75 -15.32 -20.40
CA ILE A 286 7.76 -16.78 -20.19
C ILE A 286 6.39 -17.27 -19.77
N GLU A 287 5.98 -18.48 -20.18
CA GLU A 287 4.62 -19.00 -19.94
C GLU A 287 4.31 -19.25 -18.46
N SER A 288 5.30 -19.69 -17.67
CA SER A 288 5.09 -20.05 -16.27
C SER A 288 6.27 -19.70 -15.37
N ILE A 289 5.93 -19.36 -14.13
CA ILE A 289 6.85 -19.05 -13.04
C ILE A 289 6.28 -19.60 -11.73
N ASN A 290 7.14 -19.79 -10.74
CA ASN A 290 6.77 -20.04 -9.36
C ASN A 290 6.87 -18.72 -8.57
N PHE A 291 5.81 -18.34 -7.87
CA PHE A 291 5.88 -17.26 -6.89
C PHE A 291 6.42 -17.83 -5.57
N LEU A 292 7.64 -17.43 -5.18
CA LEU A 292 8.28 -17.94 -3.97
C LEU A 292 7.90 -17.15 -2.72
N SER A 293 7.81 -15.82 -2.84
CA SER A 293 7.37 -14.96 -1.74
C SER A 293 6.63 -13.71 -2.24
N THR A 294 5.82 -13.17 -1.34
CA THR A 294 5.14 -11.88 -1.50
C THR A 294 5.00 -11.22 -0.14
N ARG A 295 4.95 -9.89 -0.12
CA ARG A 295 4.67 -9.08 1.06
C ARG A 295 3.35 -9.47 1.73
N TYR A 296 3.27 -9.36 3.06
CA TYR A 296 2.04 -9.65 3.82
C TYR A 296 0.83 -8.85 3.28
N SER A 297 -0.34 -9.49 3.16
CA SER A 297 -1.57 -8.95 2.53
C SER A 297 -1.51 -8.70 1.02
N TRP A 298 -0.37 -8.93 0.36
CA TRP A 298 -0.28 -8.92 -1.10
C TRP A 298 -0.59 -10.30 -1.67
N LYS A 299 -1.20 -10.32 -2.86
CA LYS A 299 -1.46 -11.53 -3.62
C LYS A 299 -0.88 -11.41 -5.01
N THR A 300 -0.55 -12.56 -5.56
CA THR A 300 -0.08 -12.69 -6.93
C THR A 300 -1.27 -12.92 -7.85
N LEU A 301 -1.23 -12.27 -9.01
CA LEU A 301 -2.15 -12.46 -10.11
C LEU A 301 -1.30 -12.71 -11.35
N ASN A 302 -1.62 -13.78 -12.06
CA ASN A 302 -1.02 -14.04 -13.36
C ASN A 302 -2.05 -13.68 -14.44
N SER A 303 -1.64 -12.82 -15.38
CA SER A 303 -2.44 -12.45 -16.55
C SER A 303 -1.61 -12.74 -17.80
N PHE A 304 -2.23 -12.89 -18.97
CA PHE A 304 -1.52 -13.32 -20.19
C PHE A 304 -0.28 -12.49 -20.58
N SER A 305 -0.12 -11.27 -20.08
CA SER A 305 0.98 -10.39 -20.43
C SER A 305 1.74 -9.80 -19.23
N LEU A 306 1.33 -10.10 -17.99
CA LEU A 306 1.92 -9.48 -16.79
C LEU A 306 1.97 -10.44 -15.62
N PHE A 307 3.09 -10.43 -14.91
CA PHE A 307 3.18 -10.90 -13.52
C PHE A 307 2.83 -9.75 -12.59
N VAL A 308 1.85 -9.94 -11.70
CA VAL A 308 1.31 -8.86 -10.87
C VAL A 308 1.30 -9.28 -9.40
N TRP A 309 1.77 -8.38 -8.55
CA TRP A 309 1.54 -8.37 -7.11
C TRP A 309 0.60 -7.23 -6.77
N LYS A 310 -0.43 -7.52 -5.99
CA LYS A 310 -1.44 -6.54 -5.60
C LYS A 310 -1.79 -6.68 -4.13
N ASN A 311 -1.78 -5.58 -3.40
CA ASN A 311 -2.30 -5.54 -2.04
C ASN A 311 -3.82 -5.78 -2.06
N TYR A 312 -4.30 -6.69 -1.21
CA TYR A 312 -5.71 -6.97 -1.04
C TYR A 312 -6.16 -6.45 0.34
N PRO A 313 -6.92 -5.33 0.39
CA PRO A 313 -7.33 -4.71 1.66
C PRO A 313 -8.08 -5.66 2.60
N ARG A 314 -8.79 -6.67 2.07
CA ARG A 314 -9.47 -7.70 2.89
C ARG A 314 -8.55 -8.54 3.77
N ALA A 315 -7.24 -8.52 3.52
CA ALA A 315 -6.24 -9.26 4.27
C ALA A 315 -5.31 -8.34 5.09
N GLY A 316 -5.57 -7.03 5.13
CA GLY A 316 -4.71 -6.02 5.76
C GLY A 316 -4.32 -4.90 4.79
N CYS A 317 -4.21 -3.67 5.31
CA CYS A 317 -3.74 -2.48 4.59
C CYS A 317 -2.21 -2.36 4.72
N ASN A 318 -1.48 -3.25 4.05
CA ASN A 318 -0.01 -3.26 4.07
C ASN A 318 0.59 -2.71 2.76
N TYR A 319 0.34 -1.43 2.47
CA TYR A 319 0.90 -0.75 1.30
C TYR A 319 2.43 -0.60 1.41
N ILE A 320 3.10 -0.20 0.32
CA ILE A 320 4.47 0.32 0.41
C ILE A 320 4.36 1.85 0.50
N HIS A 321 4.77 2.41 1.63
CA HIS A 321 4.66 3.84 1.89
C HIS A 321 5.78 4.66 1.22
N PRO A 322 5.58 5.97 0.98
CA PRO A 322 6.68 6.86 0.60
C PRO A 322 7.85 6.76 1.58
N GLY A 323 9.06 6.56 1.06
CA GLY A 323 10.28 6.36 1.86
C GLY A 323 10.52 4.92 2.32
N GLU A 324 9.62 3.98 2.02
CA GLU A 324 9.77 2.57 2.36
C GLU A 324 10.49 1.77 1.26
N GLN A 325 11.26 0.78 1.68
CA GLN A 325 11.84 -0.25 0.81
C GLN A 325 11.22 -1.63 1.10
N SER A 326 10.88 -2.39 0.05
CA SER A 326 10.45 -3.79 0.15
C SER A 326 11.14 -4.67 -0.88
N SER A 327 11.65 -5.82 -0.45
CA SER A 327 12.32 -6.84 -1.30
C SER A 327 11.63 -8.22 -1.22
N GLU A 328 10.35 -8.23 -0.86
CA GLU A 328 9.60 -9.46 -0.56
C GLU A 328 8.99 -10.13 -1.82
N PHE A 329 9.21 -9.56 -3.00
CA PHE A 329 8.65 -9.99 -4.27
C PHE A 329 9.64 -10.91 -4.97
N VAL A 330 9.44 -12.23 -4.84
CA VAL A 330 10.38 -13.23 -5.34
C VAL A 330 9.68 -14.22 -6.25
N ILE A 331 10.26 -14.45 -7.43
CA ILE A 331 9.82 -15.47 -8.39
C ILE A 331 10.97 -16.42 -8.72
N GLU A 332 10.61 -17.60 -9.20
CA GLU A 332 11.54 -18.57 -9.76
C GLU A 332 11.03 -19.00 -11.14
N ALA A 333 11.94 -19.08 -12.10
CA ALA A 333 11.68 -19.52 -13.45
C ALA A 333 12.71 -20.58 -13.87
N VAL A 334 12.21 -21.75 -14.25
CA VAL A 334 13.02 -22.88 -14.72
C VAL A 334 13.36 -22.66 -16.19
N GLU A 335 14.60 -22.97 -16.60
CA GLU A 335 15.04 -22.90 -18.00
C GLU A 335 14.74 -21.55 -18.66
N SER A 336 15.13 -20.47 -17.98
CA SER A 336 14.91 -19.11 -18.42
C SER A 336 16.20 -18.31 -18.46
N LEU A 337 16.21 -17.25 -19.26
CA LEU A 337 17.28 -16.27 -19.32
C LEU A 337 16.74 -14.89 -18.94
N PRO A 338 17.53 -14.05 -18.27
CA PRO A 338 17.11 -12.70 -17.94
C PRO A 338 17.03 -11.84 -19.21
N VAL A 339 15.95 -11.07 -19.31
CA VAL A 339 15.71 -10.04 -20.34
C VAL A 339 15.25 -8.75 -19.68
N ILE A 340 15.45 -7.62 -20.34
CA ILE A 340 14.94 -6.31 -19.90
C ILE A 340 13.45 -6.19 -20.26
N VAL A 341 12.61 -5.88 -19.27
CA VAL A 341 11.16 -5.72 -19.42
C VAL A 341 10.67 -4.42 -18.81
N ASN A 342 9.45 -4.01 -19.15
CA ASN A 342 8.79 -2.92 -18.45
C ASN A 342 8.31 -3.39 -17.08
N SER A 343 8.33 -2.45 -16.14
CA SER A 343 7.75 -2.60 -14.81
C SER A 343 6.78 -1.46 -14.53
N TYR A 344 5.79 -1.76 -13.69
CA TYR A 344 4.68 -0.86 -13.40
C TYR A 344 4.44 -0.81 -11.89
N LEU A 345 4.37 0.40 -11.34
CA LEU A 345 3.93 0.65 -9.96
C LEU A 345 2.67 1.50 -10.01
N ALA A 346 1.59 1.05 -9.37
CA ALA A 346 0.36 1.83 -9.31
C ALA A 346 0.00 2.18 -7.86
N GLY A 347 -0.39 3.44 -7.67
CA GLY A 347 -0.77 4.02 -6.41
C GLY A 347 -2.11 3.51 -5.92
N TRP A 348 -2.35 3.65 -4.62
CA TRP A 348 -3.66 3.46 -4.02
C TRP A 348 -4.42 4.78 -4.02
N ASN A 349 -5.59 4.80 -4.68
CA ASN A 349 -6.49 5.96 -4.70
C ASN A 349 -7.81 5.66 -4.00
N GLY A 350 -7.82 4.70 -3.08
CA GLY A 350 -9.01 4.35 -2.33
C GLY A 350 -10.01 3.48 -3.10
N SER A 351 -11.25 3.49 -2.64
CA SER A 351 -12.27 2.50 -3.02
C SER A 351 -13.08 2.88 -4.28
N VAL A 352 -12.60 3.81 -5.11
CA VAL A 352 -13.34 4.28 -6.29
C VAL A 352 -13.49 3.15 -7.31
N SER A 353 -14.75 2.80 -7.58
CA SER A 353 -15.30 1.98 -8.68
C SER A 353 -14.40 0.88 -9.28
N ARG A 354 -14.97 -0.32 -9.45
CA ARG A 354 -14.32 -1.54 -9.96
C ARG A 354 -13.48 -1.35 -11.25
N THR A 355 -13.74 -0.32 -12.06
CA THR A 355 -13.00 0.00 -13.28
C THR A 355 -11.53 0.39 -13.06
N ASN A 356 -11.16 0.95 -11.91
CA ASN A 356 -9.77 1.34 -11.58
C ASN A 356 -8.82 0.17 -11.27
N THR A 357 -9.37 -1.05 -11.26
CA THR A 357 -8.61 -2.25 -10.89
C THR A 357 -8.16 -3.09 -12.08
N SER A 358 -8.50 -2.67 -13.31
CA SER A 358 -8.12 -3.40 -14.53
C SER A 358 -6.61 -3.38 -14.73
N LEU A 359 -6.01 -4.56 -14.93
CA LEU A 359 -4.59 -4.68 -15.28
C LEU A 359 -4.26 -4.00 -16.61
N ALA A 360 -5.26 -3.86 -17.49
CA ALA A 360 -5.08 -3.20 -18.80
C ALA A 360 -4.78 -1.70 -18.69
N THR A 361 -5.03 -1.05 -17.55
CA THR A 361 -4.71 0.38 -17.38
C THR A 361 -3.29 0.62 -16.89
N LEU A 362 -2.56 -0.40 -16.43
CA LEU A 362 -1.20 -0.22 -15.89
C LEU A 362 -0.26 0.50 -16.89
N PRO A 363 -0.21 0.13 -18.19
CA PRO A 363 0.66 0.83 -19.14
C PRO A 363 0.29 2.29 -19.44
N THR A 364 -0.80 2.82 -18.88
CA THR A 364 -1.24 4.22 -19.11
C THR A 364 -1.56 4.97 -17.82
N ASN A 365 -1.64 4.27 -16.69
CA ASN A 365 -2.05 4.82 -15.40
C ASN A 365 -1.26 4.16 -14.25
N SER A 366 0.06 4.20 -14.38
CA SER A 366 1.02 3.76 -13.37
C SER A 366 2.33 4.55 -13.56
N PHE A 367 3.18 4.55 -12.54
CA PHE A 367 4.60 4.80 -12.76
C PHE A 367 5.20 3.65 -13.59
N GLN A 368 6.11 3.96 -14.49
CA GLN A 368 6.73 3.01 -15.41
C GLN A 368 8.24 3.04 -15.23
N GLY A 369 8.84 1.85 -15.21
CA GLY A 369 10.29 1.67 -15.16
C GLY A 369 10.73 0.49 -16.01
N ARG A 370 12.02 0.17 -15.92
CA ARG A 370 12.61 -1.03 -16.51
C ARG A 370 13.20 -1.90 -15.39
N THR A 371 13.15 -3.21 -15.58
CA THR A 371 13.79 -4.19 -14.70
C THR A 371 14.08 -5.46 -15.49
N ILE A 372 14.64 -6.49 -14.83
CA ILE A 372 14.88 -7.79 -15.47
C ILE A 372 13.80 -8.80 -15.13
N ALA A 373 13.43 -9.65 -16.08
CA ALA A 373 12.49 -10.75 -15.89
C ALA A 373 12.93 -11.99 -16.66
N PRO A 374 12.41 -13.17 -16.31
CA PRO A 374 12.69 -14.39 -17.06
C PRO A 374 12.04 -14.40 -18.43
N LYS A 375 12.79 -14.87 -19.43
CA LYS A 375 12.36 -15.15 -20.78
C LYS A 375 12.63 -16.60 -21.16
N THR A 376 11.73 -17.18 -21.95
CA THR A 376 11.93 -18.52 -22.51
C THR A 376 13.19 -18.57 -23.38
N ILE A 377 14.02 -19.58 -23.17
CA ILE A 377 15.20 -19.83 -24.01
C ILE A 377 14.77 -20.05 -25.48
N PRO A 378 15.40 -19.38 -26.47
CA PRO A 378 15.08 -19.59 -27.88
C PRO A 378 15.19 -21.06 -28.30
N ASN A 379 14.17 -21.57 -28.98
CA ASN A 379 14.18 -22.91 -29.55
C ASN A 379 13.59 -22.90 -30.98
N PRO A 380 14.39 -23.17 -32.03
CA PRO A 380 15.81 -23.54 -31.99
C PRO A 380 16.71 -22.40 -31.50
N PHE A 381 17.85 -22.75 -30.90
CA PHE A 381 18.85 -21.78 -30.48
C PHE A 381 19.77 -21.42 -31.66
N ASP A 382 19.90 -20.12 -31.93
CA ASP A 382 20.81 -19.55 -32.93
C ASP A 382 21.86 -18.70 -32.18
N PRO A 383 23.13 -19.12 -32.14
CA PRO A 383 24.15 -18.43 -31.37
C PRO A 383 24.48 -17.03 -31.89
N LEU A 384 24.37 -16.78 -33.20
CA LEU A 384 24.70 -15.47 -33.78
C LEU A 384 23.59 -14.46 -33.44
N ALA A 385 22.32 -14.85 -33.67
CA ALA A 385 21.18 -14.03 -33.27
C ALA A 385 21.10 -13.81 -31.74
N PHE A 386 21.58 -14.78 -30.96
CA PHE A 386 21.67 -14.64 -29.51
C PHE A 386 22.74 -13.61 -29.09
N ILE A 387 23.91 -13.59 -29.74
CA ILE A 387 24.94 -12.58 -29.49
C ILE A 387 24.43 -11.19 -29.86
N ASP A 388 23.75 -11.03 -31.01
CA ASP A 388 23.13 -9.77 -31.38
C ASP A 388 22.14 -9.29 -30.31
N ASN A 389 21.30 -10.20 -29.79
CA ASN A 389 20.38 -9.87 -28.70
C ASN A 389 21.11 -9.46 -27.41
N MET A 390 22.20 -10.14 -27.04
CA MET A 390 23.02 -9.75 -25.89
C MET A 390 23.63 -8.36 -26.07
N ILE A 391 24.05 -8.00 -27.29
CA ILE A 391 24.57 -6.68 -27.62
C ILE A 391 23.46 -5.62 -27.49
N ASP A 392 22.28 -5.87 -28.05
CA ASP A 392 21.13 -4.97 -27.92
C ASP A 392 20.73 -4.76 -26.45
N MET A 393 20.70 -5.83 -25.65
CA MET A 393 20.42 -5.75 -24.22
C MET A 393 21.52 -5.00 -23.46
N GLY A 394 22.78 -5.10 -23.87
CA GLY A 394 23.88 -4.36 -23.26
C GLY A 394 23.85 -2.86 -23.60
N ASP A 395 23.50 -2.51 -24.85
CA ASP A 395 23.26 -1.11 -25.26
C ASP A 395 22.09 -0.51 -24.44
N GLU A 396 21.00 -1.25 -24.25
CA GLU A 396 19.89 -0.80 -23.40
C GLU A 396 20.31 -0.71 -21.92
N ALA A 397 21.02 -1.70 -21.39
CA ALA A 397 21.50 -1.70 -20.00
C ALA A 397 22.47 -0.53 -19.71
N GLU A 398 23.33 -0.16 -20.66
CA GLU A 398 24.15 1.06 -20.57
C GLU A 398 23.27 2.32 -20.49
N SER A 399 22.23 2.42 -21.33
CA SER A 399 21.31 3.57 -21.31
C SER A 399 20.46 3.68 -20.02
N LEU A 400 20.35 2.58 -19.27
CA LEU A 400 19.68 2.49 -17.98
C LEU A 400 20.63 2.65 -16.79
N ASP A 401 21.91 2.98 -17.04
CA ASP A 401 22.98 3.06 -16.03
C ASP A 401 23.20 1.74 -15.26
N TRP A 402 22.86 0.59 -15.85
CA TRP A 402 23.09 -0.74 -15.25
C TRP A 402 24.51 -1.27 -15.53
N ILE A 403 25.14 -0.78 -16.59
CA ILE A 403 26.53 -1.08 -16.97
C ILE A 403 27.23 0.26 -17.20
N GLY A 404 28.23 0.55 -16.37
CA GLY A 404 28.94 1.83 -16.36
C GLY A 404 28.77 2.59 -15.05
N THR A 405 29.42 3.75 -14.96
CA THR A 405 29.27 4.70 -13.86
C THR A 405 29.25 6.09 -14.48
N PRO A 406 28.46 7.05 -13.96
CA PRO A 406 28.52 8.46 -14.30
C PRO A 406 29.96 8.97 -14.58
N GLY A 407 30.32 9.13 -15.86
CA GLY A 407 31.63 9.63 -16.34
C GLY A 407 32.68 8.60 -16.82
N ILE A 408 32.40 7.28 -16.82
CA ILE A 408 33.28 6.20 -17.33
C ILE A 408 32.49 5.18 -18.19
N GLU A 409 31.21 5.44 -18.47
CA GLU A 409 30.25 4.55 -19.11
C GLU A 409 30.81 3.95 -20.42
N ASP A 410 31.32 4.81 -21.29
CA ASP A 410 31.83 4.47 -22.62
C ASP A 410 32.94 3.40 -22.61
N GLN A 411 33.63 3.14 -21.49
CA GLN A 411 34.74 2.18 -21.43
C GLN A 411 34.32 0.76 -21.03
N VAL A 412 33.32 0.62 -20.16
CA VAL A 412 32.95 -0.68 -19.60
C VAL A 412 32.18 -1.49 -20.64
N TRP A 413 31.09 -0.94 -21.15
CA TRP A 413 30.28 -1.63 -22.14
C TRP A 413 31.03 -1.82 -23.46
N SER A 414 31.76 -0.80 -23.95
CA SER A 414 32.59 -0.96 -25.17
C SER A 414 33.59 -2.12 -25.09
N SER A 415 34.19 -2.35 -23.91
CA SER A 415 35.09 -3.48 -23.67
C SER A 415 34.35 -4.82 -23.78
N LEU A 416 33.20 -4.95 -23.14
CA LEU A 416 32.36 -6.15 -23.18
C LEU A 416 31.80 -6.41 -24.60
N LYS A 417 31.29 -5.37 -25.26
CA LYS A 417 30.78 -5.41 -26.64
C LYS A 417 31.84 -5.87 -27.63
N THR A 418 33.09 -5.44 -27.47
CA THR A 418 34.21 -5.91 -28.29
C THR A 418 34.40 -7.42 -28.19
N LYS A 419 34.28 -7.99 -26.99
CA LYS A 419 34.42 -9.44 -26.78
C LYS A 419 33.27 -10.23 -27.41
N LEU A 420 32.05 -9.70 -27.31
CA LEU A 420 30.88 -10.30 -27.97
C LEU A 420 31.02 -10.25 -29.50
N ASN A 421 31.47 -9.14 -30.08
CA ASN A 421 31.75 -9.04 -31.52
C ASN A 421 32.85 -10.04 -31.96
N ASN A 422 33.95 -10.15 -31.21
CA ASN A 422 34.98 -11.15 -31.50
C ASN A 422 34.41 -12.58 -31.44
N THR A 423 33.54 -12.85 -30.46
CA THR A 423 32.88 -14.15 -30.32
C THR A 423 31.99 -14.43 -31.52
N TYR A 424 31.22 -13.44 -31.97
CA TYR A 424 30.39 -13.51 -33.17
C TYR A 424 31.23 -13.93 -34.38
N ASP A 425 32.30 -13.18 -34.67
CA ASP A 425 33.20 -13.44 -35.79
C ASP A 425 33.79 -14.85 -35.74
N TYR A 426 34.21 -15.31 -34.55
CA TYR A 426 34.73 -16.66 -34.38
C TYR A 426 33.68 -17.76 -34.56
N ILE A 427 32.43 -17.54 -34.17
CA ILE A 427 31.36 -18.52 -34.41
C ILE A 427 31.01 -18.59 -35.91
N ASP A 428 30.93 -17.44 -36.60
CA ASP A 428 30.68 -17.37 -38.05
C ASP A 428 31.78 -18.10 -38.84
N ASP A 429 33.04 -17.94 -38.41
CA ASP A 429 34.20 -18.65 -38.95
C ASP A 429 34.30 -20.14 -38.50
N SER A 430 33.32 -20.67 -37.75
CA SER A 430 33.35 -22.02 -37.16
C SER A 430 34.56 -22.31 -36.26
N ASN A 431 35.15 -21.28 -35.68
CA ASN A 431 36.29 -21.33 -34.77
C ASN A 431 35.84 -21.32 -33.29
N TYR A 432 35.12 -22.37 -32.91
CA TYR A 432 34.51 -22.50 -31.57
C TYR A 432 35.52 -22.46 -30.41
N ARG A 433 36.79 -22.80 -30.66
CA ARG A 433 37.83 -22.74 -29.63
C ARG A 433 38.21 -21.30 -29.27
N ASN A 434 38.32 -20.42 -30.27
CA ASN A 434 38.60 -19.01 -30.01
C ASN A 434 37.35 -18.30 -29.46
N ALA A 435 36.16 -18.68 -29.92
CA ALA A 435 34.89 -18.21 -29.35
C ALA A 435 34.79 -18.55 -27.85
N GLU A 436 35.11 -19.79 -27.45
CA GLU A 436 35.15 -20.18 -26.03
C GLU A 436 36.11 -19.30 -25.21
N GLN A 437 37.31 -19.04 -25.73
CA GLN A 437 38.31 -18.22 -25.03
C GLN A 437 37.87 -16.77 -24.85
N GLU A 438 37.22 -16.16 -25.85
CA GLU A 438 36.69 -14.81 -25.70
C GLU A 438 35.48 -14.75 -24.77
N LEU A 439 34.63 -15.77 -24.76
CA LEU A 439 33.52 -15.87 -23.80
C LEU A 439 34.02 -16.04 -22.35
N ASP A 440 35.04 -16.88 -22.11
CA ASP A 440 35.67 -16.99 -20.79
C ASP A 440 36.26 -15.63 -20.35
N SER A 441 36.87 -14.89 -21.29
CA SER A 441 37.39 -13.55 -21.02
C SER A 441 36.28 -12.52 -20.78
N PHE A 442 35.15 -12.64 -21.47
CA PHE A 442 33.95 -11.82 -21.26
C PHE A 442 33.38 -12.04 -19.87
N LEU A 443 33.14 -13.29 -19.48
CA LEU A 443 32.60 -13.64 -18.15
C LEU A 443 33.52 -13.20 -17.01
N THR A 444 34.84 -13.35 -17.18
CA THR A 444 35.83 -12.84 -16.22
C THR A 444 35.71 -11.32 -16.06
N ALA A 445 35.55 -10.58 -17.16
CA ALA A 445 35.41 -9.13 -17.11
C ALA A 445 34.08 -8.70 -16.45
N VAL A 446 32.97 -9.37 -16.75
CA VAL A 446 31.66 -9.13 -16.11
C VAL A 446 31.75 -9.28 -14.59
N GLU A 447 32.38 -10.37 -14.14
CA GLU A 447 32.61 -10.65 -12.72
C GLU A 447 33.47 -9.57 -12.05
N ASP A 448 34.56 -9.14 -12.72
CA ASP A 448 35.45 -8.09 -12.21
C ASP A 448 34.75 -6.73 -12.11
N TYR A 449 33.88 -6.38 -13.06
CA TYR A 449 33.12 -5.12 -13.03
C TYR A 449 32.02 -5.09 -11.96
N TYR A 450 31.48 -6.26 -11.61
CA TYR A 450 30.47 -6.38 -10.55
C TYR A 450 31.09 -6.48 -9.14
N LYS A 451 32.16 -7.27 -8.96
CA LYS A 451 32.80 -7.53 -7.65
C LYS A 451 34.01 -6.65 -7.36
N GLY A 452 34.40 -5.80 -8.30
CA GLY A 452 35.55 -4.91 -8.18
C GLY A 452 35.44 -3.88 -7.04
N ARG A 453 36.56 -3.22 -6.72
CA ARG A 453 36.60 -2.17 -5.69
C ARG A 453 35.74 -0.95 -6.00
N THR A 454 35.54 -0.69 -7.29
CA THR A 454 34.57 0.26 -7.81
C THR A 454 33.55 -0.57 -8.57
N GLN A 455 32.30 -0.53 -8.13
CA GLN A 455 31.22 -1.28 -8.75
C GLN A 455 30.76 -0.52 -9.99
N TYR A 456 31.02 -1.09 -11.17
CA TYR A 456 30.65 -0.52 -12.47
C TYR A 456 29.41 -1.19 -13.07
N MET A 457 28.72 -2.02 -12.29
CA MET A 457 27.60 -2.82 -12.77
C MET A 457 26.58 -3.05 -11.66
N THR A 458 25.30 -2.86 -11.95
CA THR A 458 24.21 -3.18 -11.03
C THR A 458 23.96 -4.69 -10.98
N SER A 459 23.08 -5.14 -10.08
CA SER A 459 22.68 -6.55 -10.03
C SER A 459 21.95 -7.00 -11.30
N GLU A 460 21.23 -6.09 -11.96
CA GLU A 460 20.56 -6.30 -13.24
C GLU A 460 21.56 -6.45 -14.36
N GLY A 461 22.50 -5.51 -14.48
CA GLY A 461 23.57 -5.58 -15.49
C GLY A 461 24.38 -6.86 -15.36
N TYR A 462 24.70 -7.25 -14.12
CA TYR A 462 25.40 -8.50 -13.84
C TYR A 462 24.59 -9.72 -14.25
N ALA A 463 23.33 -9.82 -13.82
CA ALA A 463 22.47 -10.93 -14.18
C ALA A 463 22.30 -11.06 -15.71
N LEU A 464 22.06 -9.94 -16.41
CA LEU A 464 21.92 -9.92 -17.86
C LEU A 464 23.17 -10.44 -18.56
N MET A 465 24.34 -9.92 -18.21
CA MET A 465 25.58 -10.27 -18.91
C MET A 465 26.11 -11.65 -18.50
N ASN A 466 26.12 -11.94 -17.20
CA ASN A 466 26.69 -13.18 -16.69
C ASN A 466 25.85 -14.40 -17.08
N ILE A 467 24.54 -14.38 -16.83
CA ILE A 467 23.68 -15.57 -17.04
C ILE A 467 23.51 -15.87 -18.53
N ASN A 468 23.33 -14.85 -19.37
CA ASN A 468 23.28 -15.06 -20.82
C ASN A 468 24.66 -15.52 -21.37
N GLY A 469 25.76 -14.96 -20.85
CA GLY A 469 27.12 -15.38 -21.23
C GLY A 469 27.44 -16.82 -20.84
N GLU A 470 27.05 -17.25 -19.64
CA GLU A 470 27.19 -18.63 -19.15
C GLU A 470 26.40 -19.60 -20.03
N TYR A 471 25.18 -19.24 -20.43
CA TYR A 471 24.40 -20.05 -21.35
C TYR A 471 25.09 -20.19 -22.72
N LEU A 472 25.58 -19.08 -23.29
CA LEU A 472 26.24 -19.08 -24.59
C LEU A 472 27.55 -19.88 -24.58
N ILE A 473 28.39 -19.74 -23.56
CA ILE A 473 29.65 -20.48 -23.49
C ILE A 473 29.42 -21.98 -23.33
N ASP A 474 28.41 -22.39 -22.55
CA ASP A 474 28.05 -23.79 -22.41
C ASP A 474 27.57 -24.38 -23.73
N TYR A 475 26.80 -23.63 -24.53
CA TYR A 475 26.44 -24.01 -25.89
C TYR A 475 27.68 -24.19 -26.79
N VAL A 476 28.57 -23.19 -26.84
CA VAL A 476 29.80 -23.23 -27.65
C VAL A 476 30.69 -24.43 -27.28
N ARG A 477 30.81 -24.73 -25.98
CA ARG A 477 31.57 -25.88 -25.47
C ARG A 477 31.06 -27.24 -25.98
N THR A 478 29.81 -27.34 -26.40
CA THR A 478 29.31 -28.59 -27.01
C THR A 478 29.93 -28.87 -28.38
N PHE A 479 30.41 -27.84 -29.09
CA PHE A 479 31.07 -27.98 -30.39
C PHE A 479 32.60 -28.14 -30.28
N VAL A 480 33.23 -27.67 -29.19
CA VAL A 480 34.67 -27.84 -28.96
C VAL A 480 35.03 -29.29 -28.57
N LYS A 481 34.09 -29.99 -27.91
CA LYS A 481 34.29 -31.36 -27.43
C LYS A 481 34.05 -32.44 -28.50
N ASN A 482 33.41 -32.07 -29.61
CA ASN A 482 33.14 -32.93 -30.76
C ASN A 482 34.15 -32.67 -31.87
#